data_AF-A0A8R1IMQ9-F1
#
_entry.id   AF-A0A8R1IMQ9-F1
#
_cell.length_a   1.000
_cell.length_b   1.000
_cell.length_c   1.000
_cell.angle_alpha   90.00
_cell.angle_beta   90.00
_cell.angle_gamma   90.00
#
_symmetry.space_group_name_H-M   'P 1'
#
loop_
_entity.id
_entity.type
_entity.pdbx_description
1 polymer ?
#
loop_
_entity_poly.entity_id
_entity_poly.type
_entity_poly.pdbx_seq_one_letter_code
_entity_poly.pdbx_strand_id
1 'polypeptide(L)'
;MARKAQCNALITLYDTEITRCLEQVFRDPEKAGGLVELLCEGRIEEIRMEFEGDASGFAKKLFAELKMSPLSLADEQRLYMEFMVFLQENMRNSEIHRLLKCSDEAVRRSEFKILLNHLDEFLRFTDPREVLKYLDAYPQYYDVVQVLRIEMQHLQQTLAERQQNTTGNEHIMGKLLLRTVPILGNLAIYEILFVIYFNSSQNLDEEAKSFVNRVLQLKPGQFDAFYNCH
;
A
#
# COMPACT_ATOMS: atom_id res chain seq x y z
N MET A 1 8.07 14.68 9.87
CA MET A 1 8.11 14.21 8.46
C MET A 1 7.68 12.76 8.35
N ALA A 2 8.27 11.80 9.07
CA ALA A 2 7.92 10.37 9.00
C ALA A 2 6.40 10.04 9.08
N ARG A 3 5.65 10.68 10.00
CA ARG A 3 4.20 10.43 10.12
C ARG A 3 3.40 10.84 8.87
N LYS A 4 3.82 11.91 8.18
CA LYS A 4 3.14 12.40 6.96
C LYS A 4 3.39 11.46 5.78
N ALA A 5 4.64 11.07 5.59
CA ALA A 5 5.03 10.06 4.60
C ALA A 5 4.29 8.74 4.83
N GLN A 6 4.18 8.28 6.07
CA GLN A 6 3.40 7.08 6.43
C GLN A 6 1.92 7.22 6.07
N CYS A 7 1.30 8.37 6.32
CA CYS A 7 -0.10 8.62 5.93
C CYS A 7 -0.30 8.52 4.42
N ASN A 8 0.57 9.15 3.63
CA ASN A 8 0.51 9.05 2.17
C ASN A 8 0.81 7.63 1.66
N ALA A 9 1.76 6.94 2.29
CA ALA A 9 2.08 5.56 1.98
C ALA A 9 0.89 4.64 2.23
N LEU A 10 0.11 4.86 3.30
CA LEU A 10 -1.12 4.08 3.55
C LEU A 10 -2.19 4.32 2.49
N ILE A 11 -2.37 5.58 2.05
CA ILE A 11 -3.28 5.89 0.95
C ILE A 11 -2.85 5.19 -0.34
N THR A 12 -1.55 5.17 -0.62
CA THR A 12 -1.01 4.48 -1.80
C THR A 12 -1.07 2.96 -1.65
N LEU A 13 -0.85 2.44 -0.45
CA LEU A 13 -0.85 1.01 -0.16
C LEU A 13 -2.24 0.42 -0.30
N TYR A 14 -3.30 1.14 0.08
CA TYR A 14 -4.70 0.69 0.08
C TYR A 14 -5.59 1.41 -0.96
N ASP A 15 -4.98 1.96 -2.01
CA ASP A 15 -5.66 2.75 -3.05
C ASP A 15 -6.88 2.05 -3.66
N THR A 16 -6.80 0.75 -3.88
CA THR A 16 -7.86 -0.06 -4.49
C THR A 16 -9.08 -0.18 -3.58
N GLU A 17 -8.86 -0.47 -2.29
CA GLU A 17 -9.91 -0.55 -1.28
C GLU A 17 -10.52 0.82 -1.01
N ILE A 18 -9.69 1.85 -0.93
CA ILE A 18 -10.10 3.26 -0.82
C ILE A 18 -11.02 3.64 -1.98
N THR A 19 -10.59 3.34 -3.21
CA THR A 19 -11.37 3.61 -4.42
C THR A 19 -12.72 2.92 -4.34
N ARG A 20 -12.77 1.63 -3.99
CA ARG A 20 -14.03 0.89 -3.89
C ARG A 20 -15.00 1.51 -2.88
N CYS A 21 -14.49 2.09 -1.78
CA CYS A 21 -15.34 2.75 -0.80
C CYS A 21 -16.01 4.02 -1.36
N LEU A 22 -15.37 4.71 -2.31
CA LEU A 22 -15.93 5.90 -2.94
C LEU A 22 -17.12 5.58 -3.85
N GLU A 23 -17.33 4.32 -4.24
CA GLU A 23 -18.54 3.91 -4.98
C GLU A 23 -19.84 4.22 -4.20
N GLN A 24 -19.78 4.30 -2.87
CA GLN A 24 -20.94 4.67 -2.06
C GLN A 24 -21.34 6.13 -2.23
N VAL A 25 -20.38 7.02 -2.56
CA VAL A 25 -20.64 8.44 -2.82
C VAL A 25 -21.42 8.62 -4.12
N PHE A 26 -21.23 7.73 -5.09
CA PHE A 26 -22.03 7.72 -6.33
C PHE A 26 -23.52 7.52 -6.05
N ARG A 27 -23.84 6.63 -5.11
CA ARG A 27 -25.21 6.26 -4.73
C ARG A 27 -25.85 7.26 -3.77
N ASP A 28 -25.03 7.85 -2.92
CA ASP A 28 -25.44 8.74 -1.84
C ASP A 28 -24.43 9.89 -1.73
N PRO A 29 -24.60 10.98 -2.51
CA PRO A 29 -23.64 12.07 -2.59
C PRO A 29 -23.46 12.85 -1.29
N GLU A 30 -24.43 12.81 -0.37
CA GLU A 30 -24.30 13.44 0.94
C GLU A 30 -23.15 12.84 1.76
N LYS A 31 -22.77 11.58 1.45
CA LYS A 31 -21.61 10.92 2.06
C LYS A 31 -20.27 11.49 1.60
N ALA A 32 -20.25 12.37 0.59
CA ALA A 32 -19.02 12.99 0.10
C ALA A 32 -18.30 13.81 1.19
N GLY A 33 -19.02 14.32 2.20
CA GLY A 33 -18.48 14.90 3.44
C GLY A 33 -17.14 15.66 3.30
N GLY A 34 -16.19 15.42 4.22
CA GLY A 34 -14.86 16.05 4.22
C GLY A 34 -14.03 15.90 2.93
N LEU A 35 -14.44 15.06 1.97
CA LEU A 35 -13.79 14.98 0.65
C LEU A 35 -14.13 16.19 -0.24
N VAL A 36 -15.27 16.85 -0.01
CA VAL A 36 -15.69 18.05 -0.76
C VAL A 36 -14.69 19.18 -0.57
N GLU A 37 -14.08 19.30 0.62
CA GLU A 37 -13.07 20.34 0.90
C GLU A 37 -11.82 20.20 0.04
N LEU A 38 -11.54 19.01 -0.50
CA LEU A 38 -10.37 18.74 -1.32
C LEU A 38 -10.57 19.13 -2.78
N LEU A 39 -11.79 19.39 -3.23
CA LEU A 39 -12.10 19.71 -4.63
C LEU A 39 -12.86 21.03 -4.73
N CYS A 40 -12.96 21.56 -5.94
CA CYS A 40 -13.85 22.70 -6.18
C CYS A 40 -15.31 22.30 -5.90
N GLU A 41 -16.09 23.28 -5.43
CA GLU A 41 -17.52 23.10 -5.19
C GLU A 41 -18.22 22.56 -6.44
N GLY A 42 -19.11 21.57 -6.26
CA GLY A 42 -19.83 20.93 -7.35
C GLY A 42 -19.04 19.87 -8.14
N ARG A 43 -17.71 19.78 -8.00
CA ARG A 43 -16.89 18.89 -8.84
C ARG A 43 -17.25 17.40 -8.69
N ILE A 44 -17.63 16.96 -7.48
CA ILE A 44 -18.04 15.56 -7.26
C ILE A 44 -19.31 15.22 -8.05
N GLU A 45 -20.27 16.15 -8.12
CA GLU A 45 -21.49 15.96 -8.90
C GLU A 45 -21.20 15.98 -10.40
N GLU A 46 -20.29 16.83 -10.86
CA GLU A 46 -19.84 16.81 -12.25
C GLU A 46 -19.26 15.45 -12.63
N ILE A 47 -18.32 14.92 -11.84
CA ILE A 47 -17.74 13.59 -12.07
C ILE A 47 -18.85 12.53 -12.03
N ARG A 48 -19.83 12.64 -11.14
CA ARG A 48 -20.94 11.69 -11.08
C ARG A 48 -21.79 11.72 -12.36
N MET A 49 -22.05 12.89 -12.93
CA MET A 49 -22.77 13.05 -14.20
C MET A 49 -21.95 12.54 -15.40
N GLU A 50 -20.62 12.56 -15.34
CA GLU A 50 -19.74 12.00 -16.38
C GLU A 50 -19.87 10.46 -16.50
N PHE A 51 -20.34 9.77 -15.46
CA PHE A 51 -20.40 8.30 -15.40
C PHE A 51 -21.84 7.80 -15.20
N GLU A 52 -22.55 7.57 -16.30
CA GLU A 52 -23.95 7.09 -16.34
C GLU A 52 -24.10 5.68 -15.71
N GLY A 53 -24.28 5.62 -14.39
CA GLY A 53 -24.49 4.37 -13.65
C GLY A 53 -23.20 3.57 -13.38
N ASP A 54 -22.05 4.03 -13.86
CA ASP A 54 -20.75 3.40 -13.60
C ASP A 54 -20.11 3.94 -12.31
N ALA A 55 -20.53 3.39 -11.18
CA ALA A 55 -19.97 3.72 -9.87
C ALA A 55 -18.45 3.45 -9.78
N SER A 56 -17.95 2.44 -10.49
CA SER A 56 -16.52 2.06 -10.43
C SER A 56 -15.66 3.06 -11.19
N GLY A 57 -16.09 3.48 -12.39
CA GLY A 57 -15.46 4.54 -13.16
C GLY A 57 -15.47 5.86 -12.41
N PHE A 58 -16.62 6.24 -11.85
CA PHE A 58 -16.75 7.40 -10.97
C PHE A 58 -15.74 7.37 -9.82
N ALA A 59 -15.67 6.26 -9.08
CA ALA A 59 -14.82 6.15 -7.91
C ALA A 59 -13.33 6.29 -8.25
N LYS A 60 -12.90 5.68 -9.35
CA LYS A 60 -11.51 5.81 -9.85
C LYS A 60 -11.18 7.26 -10.22
N LYS A 61 -12.09 7.93 -10.94
CA LYS A 61 -11.93 9.32 -11.36
C LYS A 61 -11.90 10.26 -10.15
N LEU A 62 -12.84 10.10 -9.22
CA LEU A 62 -12.89 10.86 -7.98
C LEU A 62 -11.60 10.69 -7.17
N PHE A 63 -11.15 9.44 -6.96
CA PHE A 63 -9.92 9.20 -6.22
C PHE A 63 -8.68 9.83 -6.88
N ALA A 64 -8.59 9.74 -8.22
CA ALA A 64 -7.50 10.37 -8.96
C ALA A 64 -7.50 11.91 -8.78
N GLU A 65 -8.67 12.56 -8.84
CA GLU A 65 -8.76 14.00 -8.63
C GLU A 65 -8.48 14.40 -7.18
N LEU A 66 -8.94 13.62 -6.20
CA LEU A 66 -8.62 13.84 -4.78
C LEU A 66 -7.11 13.75 -4.53
N LYS A 67 -6.40 12.79 -5.14
CA LYS A 67 -4.93 12.69 -5.06
C LYS A 67 -4.21 13.87 -5.69
N MET A 68 -4.75 14.39 -6.80
CA MET A 68 -4.13 15.48 -7.56
C MET A 68 -4.58 16.87 -7.11
N SER A 69 -5.41 16.97 -6.07
CA SER A 69 -5.89 18.26 -5.61
C SER A 69 -4.75 19.11 -5.03
N PRO A 70 -4.80 20.45 -5.16
CA PRO A 70 -3.76 21.32 -4.61
C PRO A 70 -3.53 21.11 -3.11
N LEU A 71 -4.60 20.83 -2.35
CA LEU A 71 -4.51 20.60 -0.91
C LEU A 71 -3.84 19.26 -0.57
N SER A 72 -4.14 18.20 -1.33
CA SER A 72 -3.49 16.90 -1.18
C SER A 72 -2.01 16.94 -1.56
N LEU A 73 -1.66 17.72 -2.59
CA LEU A 73 -0.27 17.89 -3.02
C LEU A 73 0.54 18.80 -2.07
N ALA A 74 -0.12 19.77 -1.42
CA ALA A 74 0.54 20.67 -0.46
C ALA A 74 0.82 20.00 0.90
N ASP A 75 0.03 19.00 1.30
CA ASP A 75 0.25 18.25 2.54
C ASP A 75 -0.07 16.77 2.35
N GLU A 76 0.97 15.93 2.35
CA GLU A 76 0.92 14.47 2.24
C GLU A 76 -0.04 13.79 3.24
N GLN A 77 -0.35 14.44 4.36
CA GLN A 77 -1.27 13.90 5.35
C GLN A 77 -2.74 14.30 5.08
N ARG A 78 -3.00 15.33 4.27
CA ARG A 78 -4.32 15.93 4.13
C ARG A 78 -5.34 14.95 3.58
N LEU A 79 -5.03 14.30 2.45
CA LEU A 79 -5.92 13.28 1.87
C LEU A 79 -6.22 12.15 2.84
N TYR A 80 -5.20 11.69 3.59
CA TYR A 80 -5.38 10.66 4.61
C TYR A 80 -6.34 11.11 5.72
N MET A 81 -6.21 12.35 6.20
CA MET A 81 -7.08 12.87 7.25
C MET A 81 -8.54 12.94 6.80
N GLU A 82 -8.81 13.52 5.63
CA GLU A 82 -10.18 13.63 5.11
C GLU A 82 -10.78 12.26 4.85
N PHE A 83 -9.97 11.32 4.35
CA PHE A 83 -10.45 9.96 4.15
C PHE A 83 -10.74 9.23 5.47
N MET A 84 -9.94 9.46 6.51
CA MET A 84 -10.22 8.92 7.84
C MET A 84 -11.50 9.50 8.46
N VAL A 85 -11.78 10.78 8.24
CA VAL A 85 -13.05 11.41 8.65
C VAL A 85 -14.22 10.76 7.89
N PHE A 86 -14.12 10.68 6.57
CA PHE A 86 -15.10 10.01 5.71
C PHE A 86 -15.41 8.58 6.17
N LEU A 87 -14.37 7.78 6.45
CA LEU A 87 -14.55 6.41 6.95
C LEU A 87 -15.15 6.37 8.35
N GLN A 88 -14.77 7.29 9.23
CA GLN A 88 -15.27 7.37 10.59
C GLN A 88 -16.77 7.72 10.63
N GLU A 89 -17.25 8.54 9.69
CA GLU A 89 -18.65 8.94 9.58
C GLU A 89 -19.51 7.88 8.87
N ASN A 90 -19.01 7.32 7.77
CA ASN A 90 -19.83 6.49 6.88
C ASN A 90 -19.57 4.99 7.01
N MET A 91 -18.38 4.58 7.46
CA MET A 91 -17.91 3.19 7.42
C MET A 91 -17.15 2.81 8.70
N ARG A 92 -17.63 3.29 9.85
CA ARG A 92 -16.93 3.10 11.12
C ARG A 92 -16.72 1.61 11.39
N ASN A 93 -15.49 1.28 11.75
CA ASN A 93 -15.02 -0.10 12.04
C ASN A 93 -15.09 -1.08 10.85
N SER A 94 -15.34 -0.59 9.64
CA SER A 94 -15.08 -1.37 8.43
C SER A 94 -13.63 -1.87 8.38
N GLU A 95 -13.38 -2.87 7.55
CA GLU A 95 -12.05 -3.42 7.36
C GLU A 95 -11.04 -2.34 6.94
N ILE A 96 -11.35 -1.53 5.92
CA ILE A 96 -10.48 -0.45 5.46
C ILE A 96 -10.22 0.61 6.56
N HIS A 97 -11.23 0.92 7.38
CA HIS A 97 -11.05 1.86 8.49
C HIS A 97 -10.07 1.32 9.52
N ARG A 98 -10.11 0.01 9.80
CA ARG A 98 -9.14 -0.65 10.69
C ARG A 98 -7.74 -0.69 10.08
N LEU A 99 -7.63 -1.00 8.78
CA LEU A 99 -6.36 -1.05 8.04
C LEU A 99 -5.65 0.32 8.04
N LEU A 100 -6.36 1.40 7.73
CA LEU A 100 -5.76 2.73 7.66
C LEU A 100 -5.39 3.31 9.03
N LYS A 101 -6.15 2.99 10.09
CA LYS A 101 -5.90 3.53 11.43
C LYS A 101 -4.51 3.17 11.98
N CYS A 102 -3.87 2.09 11.50
CA CYS A 102 -2.54 1.64 11.93
C CYS A 102 -2.35 1.55 13.46
N SER A 103 -3.45 1.39 14.20
CA SER A 103 -3.47 1.27 15.66
C SER A 103 -3.36 -0.18 16.13
N ASP A 104 -3.40 -1.13 15.20
CA ASP A 104 -3.27 -2.55 15.48
C ASP A 104 -1.92 -2.84 16.16
N GLU A 105 -1.95 -3.72 17.15
CA GLU A 105 -0.76 -4.13 17.88
C GLU A 105 0.22 -4.91 16.99
N ALA A 106 -0.29 -5.73 16.06
CA ALA A 106 0.52 -6.44 15.09
C ALA A 106 1.27 -5.46 14.16
N VAL A 107 0.61 -4.38 13.74
CA VAL A 107 1.24 -3.31 12.94
C VAL A 107 2.29 -2.54 13.74
N ARG A 108 2.08 -2.34 15.04
CA ARG A 108 3.07 -1.67 15.91
C ARG A 108 4.31 -2.53 16.16
N ARG A 109 4.15 -3.85 16.28
CA ARG A 109 5.24 -4.78 16.61
C ARG A 109 6.01 -5.32 15.39
N SER A 110 5.42 -5.26 14.20
CA SER A 110 6.02 -5.76 12.94
C SER A 110 7.04 -4.83 12.27
N GLU A 111 7.35 -3.68 12.89
CA GLU A 111 8.19 -2.62 12.30
C GLU A 111 7.75 -2.19 10.88
N PHE A 112 6.54 -2.57 10.45
CA PHE A 112 5.92 -2.26 9.17
C PHE A 112 5.99 -0.77 8.81
N LYS A 113 5.92 0.09 9.83
CA LYS A 113 6.02 1.54 9.71
C LYS A 113 7.37 2.03 9.15
N ILE A 114 8.43 1.24 9.25
CA ILE A 114 9.73 1.56 8.67
C ILE A 114 9.63 1.50 7.15
N LEU A 115 9.11 0.41 6.59
CA LEU A 115 8.91 0.28 5.14
C LEU A 115 7.89 1.27 4.57
N LEU A 116 6.88 1.68 5.34
CA LEU A 116 5.96 2.73 4.89
C LEU A 116 6.66 4.06 4.58
N ASN A 117 7.75 4.41 5.27
CA ASN A 117 8.52 5.62 4.94
C ASN A 117 9.28 5.51 3.62
N HIS A 118 9.44 4.29 3.10
CA HIS A 118 10.22 3.98 1.92
C HIS A 118 9.43 3.15 0.90
N LEU A 119 8.11 3.37 0.84
CA LEU A 119 7.20 2.54 0.04
C LEU A 119 7.63 2.46 -1.43
N ASP A 120 7.98 3.59 -2.05
CA ASP A 120 8.34 3.61 -3.48
C ASP A 120 9.63 2.83 -3.76
N GLU A 121 10.64 2.97 -2.88
CA GLU A 121 11.89 2.22 -2.98
C GLU A 121 11.65 0.73 -2.74
N PHE A 122 10.81 0.38 -1.75
CA PHE A 122 10.39 -0.98 -1.50
C PHE A 122 9.72 -1.60 -2.74
N LEU A 123 8.75 -0.92 -3.33
CA LEU A 123 8.05 -1.42 -4.52
C LEU A 123 8.97 -1.55 -5.74
N ARG A 124 10.01 -0.71 -5.83
CA ARG A 124 11.01 -0.74 -6.90
C ARG A 124 11.98 -1.93 -6.75
N PHE A 125 12.45 -2.21 -5.54
CA PHE A 125 13.52 -3.20 -5.33
C PHE A 125 13.01 -4.59 -4.92
N THR A 126 11.75 -4.72 -4.52
CA THR A 126 11.17 -5.99 -4.12
C THR A 126 10.75 -6.81 -5.33
N ASP A 127 11.24 -8.05 -5.43
CA ASP A 127 10.62 -9.08 -6.26
C ASP A 127 9.68 -9.94 -5.40
N PRO A 128 8.34 -9.79 -5.55
CA PRO A 128 7.40 -10.55 -4.74
C PRO A 128 7.52 -12.06 -4.90
N ARG A 129 8.00 -12.56 -6.05
CA ARG A 129 8.13 -14.00 -6.31
C ARG A 129 9.32 -14.58 -5.56
N GLU A 130 10.46 -13.89 -5.56
CA GLU A 130 11.64 -14.31 -4.79
C GLU A 130 11.36 -14.23 -3.30
N VAL A 131 10.62 -13.22 -2.84
CA VAL A 131 10.20 -13.14 -1.43
C VAL A 131 9.32 -14.34 -1.06
N LEU A 132 8.30 -14.65 -1.85
CA LEU A 132 7.42 -15.79 -1.58
C LEU A 132 8.17 -17.13 -1.57
N LYS A 133 9.12 -17.31 -2.49
CA LYS A 133 9.97 -18.51 -2.55
C LYS A 133 10.89 -18.61 -1.34
N TYR A 134 11.39 -17.49 -0.83
CA TYR A 134 12.18 -17.47 0.39
C TYR A 134 11.31 -17.83 1.62
N LEU A 135 10.14 -17.21 1.75
CA LEU A 135 9.23 -17.45 2.87
C LEU A 135 8.69 -18.89 2.90
N ASP A 136 8.61 -19.59 1.76
CA ASP A 136 8.26 -21.03 1.70
C ASP A 136 9.20 -21.92 2.51
N ALA A 137 10.46 -21.52 2.68
CA ALA A 137 11.45 -22.30 3.42
C ALA A 137 11.14 -22.36 4.94
N TYR A 138 10.20 -21.53 5.40
CA TYR A 138 9.88 -21.33 6.81
C TYR A 138 8.46 -21.82 7.13
N PRO A 139 8.31 -22.95 7.84
CA PRO A 139 7.01 -23.54 8.13
C PRO A 139 6.04 -22.61 8.86
N GLN A 140 6.55 -21.68 9.68
CA GLN A 140 5.73 -20.72 10.43
C GLN A 140 4.96 -19.73 9.54
N TYR A 141 5.38 -19.55 8.28
CA TYR A 141 4.71 -18.65 7.34
C TYR A 141 3.78 -19.37 6.37
N TYR A 142 3.69 -20.70 6.43
CA TYR A 142 3.02 -21.52 5.43
C TYR A 142 1.59 -21.03 5.13
N ASP A 143 0.74 -20.89 6.15
CA ASP A 143 -0.67 -20.53 5.96
C ASP A 143 -0.82 -19.15 5.29
N VAL A 144 -0.06 -18.15 5.75
CA VAL A 144 -0.10 -16.78 5.21
C VAL A 144 0.42 -16.75 3.78
N VAL A 145 1.52 -17.46 3.51
CA VAL A 145 2.13 -17.55 2.17
C VAL A 145 1.22 -18.25 1.17
N GLN A 146 0.48 -19.29 1.58
CA GLN A 146 -0.48 -19.96 0.71
C GLN A 146 -1.64 -19.03 0.33
N VAL A 147 -2.21 -18.31 1.29
CA VAL A 147 -3.26 -17.32 1.01
C VAL A 147 -2.74 -16.23 0.07
N LEU A 148 -1.55 -15.70 0.34
CA LEU A 148 -0.93 -14.67 -0.48
C LEU A 148 -0.69 -15.15 -1.92
N ARG A 149 -0.28 -16.41 -2.13
CA ARG A 149 -0.13 -17.00 -3.48
C ARG A 149 -1.44 -17.04 -4.24
N ILE A 150 -2.51 -17.49 -3.60
CA ILE A 150 -3.83 -17.60 -4.23
C ILE A 150 -4.27 -16.20 -4.69
N GLU A 151 -4.16 -15.21 -3.81
CA GLU A 151 -4.49 -13.81 -4.15
C GLU A 151 -3.61 -13.26 -5.28
N MET A 152 -2.30 -13.50 -5.23
CA MET A 152 -1.37 -13.10 -6.27
C MET A 152 -1.67 -13.74 -7.63
N GLN A 153 -2.07 -15.02 -7.66
CA GLN A 153 -2.46 -15.72 -8.89
C GLN A 153 -3.75 -15.14 -9.47
N HIS A 154 -4.78 -14.92 -8.65
CA HIS A 154 -6.03 -14.29 -9.10
C HIS A 154 -5.80 -12.88 -9.65
N LEU A 155 -4.92 -12.12 -8.99
CA LEU A 155 -4.53 -10.80 -9.46
C LEU A 155 -3.83 -10.87 -10.83
N GLN A 156 -2.86 -11.78 -10.99
CA GLN A 156 -2.17 -11.96 -12.28
C GLN A 156 -3.13 -12.32 -13.42
N GLN A 157 -4.10 -13.20 -13.17
CA GLN A 157 -5.14 -13.54 -14.15
C GLN A 157 -5.96 -12.30 -14.54
N THR A 158 -6.44 -11.54 -13.55
CA THR A 158 -7.22 -10.31 -13.77
C THR A 158 -6.43 -9.25 -14.55
N LEU A 159 -5.12 -9.12 -14.27
CA LEU A 159 -4.25 -8.15 -14.93
C LEU A 159 -3.90 -8.57 -16.36
N ALA A 160 -3.73 -9.86 -16.61
CA ALA A 160 -3.51 -10.41 -17.95
C ALA A 160 -4.73 -10.17 -18.86
N GLU A 161 -5.94 -10.34 -18.34
CA GLU A 161 -7.19 -10.03 -19.06
C GLU A 161 -7.32 -8.54 -19.41
N ARG A 162 -6.75 -7.64 -18.59
CA ARG A 162 -6.83 -6.18 -18.74
C ARG A 162 -5.69 -5.55 -19.55
N GLN A 163 -4.78 -6.34 -20.12
CA GLN A 163 -3.60 -5.88 -20.89
C GLN A 163 -2.76 -4.81 -20.14
N GLN A 164 -2.66 -4.90 -18.81
CA GLN A 164 -1.89 -3.94 -18.02
C GLN A 164 -0.39 -4.24 -18.04
N ASN A 165 0.45 -3.19 -18.00
CA ASN A 165 1.91 -3.31 -18.10
C ASN A 165 2.49 -4.14 -16.93
N THR A 166 3.61 -4.84 -17.19
CA THR A 166 4.27 -5.75 -16.25
C THR A 166 4.80 -5.07 -14.98
N THR A 167 5.38 -3.87 -15.09
CA THR A 167 5.92 -3.09 -13.95
C THR A 167 4.81 -2.63 -12.99
N GLY A 168 3.66 -2.22 -13.52
CA GLY A 168 2.47 -1.89 -12.72
C GLY A 168 1.95 -3.12 -11.97
N ASN A 169 1.99 -4.29 -12.60
CA ASN A 169 1.58 -5.55 -11.99
C ASN A 169 2.51 -5.92 -10.82
N GLU A 170 3.82 -5.77 -10.97
CA GLU A 170 4.81 -6.01 -9.92
C GLU A 170 4.61 -5.08 -8.71
N HIS A 171 4.31 -3.80 -8.94
CA HIS A 171 3.99 -2.87 -7.86
C HIS A 171 2.73 -3.27 -7.08
N ILE A 172 1.67 -3.76 -7.76
CA ILE A 172 0.45 -4.21 -7.07
C ILE A 172 0.76 -5.45 -6.22
N MET A 173 1.56 -6.39 -6.73
CA MET A 173 1.99 -7.56 -5.98
C MET A 173 2.89 -7.19 -4.79
N GLY A 174 3.80 -6.23 -4.96
CA GLY A 174 4.62 -5.68 -3.89
C GLY A 174 3.78 -5.02 -2.78
N LYS A 175 2.75 -4.26 -3.15
CA LYS A 175 1.78 -3.72 -2.18
C LYS A 175 1.10 -4.85 -1.39
N LEU A 176 0.66 -5.90 -2.07
CA LEU A 176 0.00 -7.03 -1.42
C LEU A 176 0.93 -7.73 -0.43
N LEU A 177 2.18 -7.98 -0.84
CA LEU A 177 3.21 -8.54 0.03
C LEU A 177 3.42 -7.66 1.28
N LEU A 178 3.60 -6.35 1.11
CA LEU A 178 3.81 -5.43 2.23
C LEU A 178 2.65 -5.46 3.23
N ARG A 179 1.39 -5.54 2.75
CA ARG A 179 0.20 -5.64 3.62
C ARG A 179 0.19 -6.89 4.49
N THR A 180 0.92 -7.95 4.13
CA THR A 180 1.01 -9.19 4.93
C THR A 180 2.03 -9.13 6.06
N VAL A 181 2.95 -8.15 6.05
CA VAL A 181 4.02 -8.03 7.07
C VAL A 181 3.48 -8.02 8.51
N PRO A 182 2.41 -7.27 8.84
CA PRO A 182 1.84 -7.31 10.18
C PRO A 182 1.32 -8.71 10.59
N ILE A 183 0.88 -9.52 9.63
CA ILE A 183 0.31 -10.85 9.86
C ILE A 183 1.42 -11.89 10.05
N LEU A 184 2.51 -11.77 9.28
CA LEU A 184 3.68 -12.66 9.37
C LEU A 184 4.43 -12.51 10.71
N GLY A 185 4.33 -11.34 11.36
CA GLY A 185 4.84 -11.10 12.70
C GLY A 185 6.09 -10.22 12.74
N ASN A 186 6.73 -10.16 13.91
CA ASN A 186 7.68 -9.11 14.25
C ASN A 186 8.97 -9.10 13.41
N LEU A 187 9.43 -10.28 12.97
CA LEU A 187 10.71 -10.44 12.27
C LEU A 187 10.55 -10.52 10.75
N ALA A 188 9.32 -10.62 10.26
CA ALA A 188 9.04 -10.85 8.83
C ALA A 188 9.61 -9.74 7.94
N ILE A 189 9.70 -8.51 8.46
CA ILE A 189 10.28 -7.39 7.73
C ILE A 189 11.76 -7.64 7.38
N TYR A 190 12.53 -8.26 8.28
CA TYR A 190 13.94 -8.53 8.08
C TYR A 190 14.15 -9.66 7.07
N GLU A 191 13.25 -10.64 7.04
CA GLU A 191 13.23 -11.69 6.01
C GLU A 191 13.02 -11.10 4.62
N ILE A 192 12.09 -10.16 4.49
CA ILE A 192 11.84 -9.49 3.21
C ILE A 192 13.03 -8.61 2.81
N LEU A 193 13.59 -7.85 3.77
CA LEU A 193 14.78 -7.04 3.52
C LEU A 193 16.00 -7.89 3.14
N PHE A 194 16.14 -9.09 3.71
CA PHE A 194 17.18 -10.06 3.34
C PHE A 194 17.05 -10.45 1.86
N VAL A 195 15.85 -10.79 1.42
CA VAL A 195 15.61 -11.12 0.01
C VAL A 195 15.92 -9.93 -0.89
N ILE A 196 15.51 -8.72 -0.52
CA ILE A 196 15.84 -7.52 -1.31
C ILE A 196 17.36 -7.29 -1.38
N TYR A 197 18.07 -7.50 -0.28
CA TYR A 197 19.51 -7.28 -0.20
C TYR A 197 20.33 -8.23 -1.09
N PHE A 198 19.90 -9.49 -1.19
CA PHE A 198 20.64 -10.55 -1.88
C PHE A 198 20.10 -10.92 -3.26
N ASN A 199 18.79 -10.72 -3.49
CA ASN A 199 18.08 -11.18 -4.69
C ASN A 199 17.37 -10.01 -5.39
N SER A 200 17.95 -8.81 -5.35
CA SER A 200 17.35 -7.63 -5.97
C SER A 200 17.13 -7.83 -7.47
N SER A 201 16.04 -7.29 -8.00
CA SER A 201 15.72 -7.42 -9.43
C SER A 201 16.58 -6.47 -10.29
N GLN A 202 16.91 -6.89 -11.51
CA GLN A 202 17.34 -6.01 -12.62
C GLN A 202 18.68 -5.25 -12.47
N ASN A 203 19.76 -5.88 -12.00
CA ASN A 203 21.10 -5.27 -11.91
C ASN A 203 21.19 -4.01 -11.01
N LEU A 204 20.21 -3.80 -10.13
CA LEU A 204 20.16 -2.68 -9.18
C LEU A 204 20.75 -3.04 -7.81
N ASP A 205 21.60 -4.08 -7.74
CA ASP A 205 22.06 -4.69 -6.50
C ASP A 205 22.67 -3.69 -5.51
N GLU A 206 23.49 -2.75 -5.98
CA GLU A 206 24.09 -1.75 -5.09
C GLU A 206 23.07 -0.71 -4.61
N GLU A 207 22.08 -0.35 -5.43
CA GLU A 207 20.99 0.54 -5.01
C GLU A 207 20.07 -0.15 -3.99
N ALA A 208 19.75 -1.43 -4.21
CA ALA A 208 18.94 -2.24 -3.31
C ALA A 208 19.63 -2.47 -1.96
N LYS A 209 20.92 -2.83 -1.95
CA LYS A 209 21.72 -2.92 -0.72
C LYS A 209 21.80 -1.58 0.00
N SER A 210 22.00 -0.49 -0.74
CA SER A 210 22.03 0.86 -0.17
C SER A 210 20.68 1.24 0.44
N PHE A 211 19.57 0.87 -0.21
CA PHE A 211 18.22 1.03 0.32
C PHE A 211 18.04 0.27 1.65
N VAL A 212 18.34 -1.03 1.71
CA VAL A 212 18.21 -1.83 2.93
C VAL A 212 19.08 -1.25 4.06
N ASN A 213 20.30 -0.84 3.77
CA ASN A 213 21.18 -0.18 4.75
C ASN A 213 20.57 1.14 5.26
N ARG A 214 19.95 1.96 4.39
CA ARG A 214 19.26 3.20 4.83
C ARG A 214 18.06 2.90 5.72
N VAL A 215 17.23 1.94 5.33
CA VAL A 215 16.02 1.51 6.07
C VAL A 215 16.39 1.10 7.50
N LEU A 216 17.47 0.34 7.65
CA LEU A 216 17.95 -0.19 8.93
C LEU A 216 18.99 0.71 9.62
N GLN A 217 19.32 1.87 9.04
CA GLN A 217 20.34 2.80 9.54
C GLN A 217 21.73 2.16 9.74
N LEU A 218 22.10 1.23 8.84
CA LEU A 218 23.36 0.50 8.86
C LEU A 218 24.42 1.16 7.98
N LYS A 219 25.70 0.92 8.29
CA LYS A 219 26.78 1.25 7.35
C LYS A 219 26.87 0.18 6.25
N PRO A 220 27.40 0.51 5.07
CA PRO A 220 27.64 -0.47 4.01
C PRO A 220 28.40 -1.70 4.53
N GLY A 221 27.91 -2.89 4.19
CA GLY A 221 28.49 -4.17 4.60
C GLY A 221 28.14 -4.65 6.02
N GLN A 222 27.31 -3.94 6.78
CA GLN A 222 26.90 -4.36 8.12
C GLN A 222 25.63 -5.21 8.16
N PHE A 223 24.95 -5.39 7.02
CA PHE A 223 23.67 -6.11 6.96
C PHE A 223 23.79 -7.56 7.46
N ASP A 224 24.79 -8.31 7.01
CA ASP A 224 24.96 -9.72 7.40
C ASP A 224 25.16 -9.89 8.92
N ALA A 225 25.94 -9.00 9.53
CA ALA A 225 26.17 -9.00 10.96
C ALA A 225 24.89 -8.63 11.74
N PHE A 226 24.13 -7.65 11.23
CA PHE A 226 22.84 -7.26 11.81
C PHE A 226 21.83 -8.40 11.75
N TYR A 227 21.67 -9.02 10.59
CA TYR A 227 20.68 -10.05 10.34
C TYR A 227 20.96 -11.32 11.16
N ASN A 228 22.23 -11.74 11.30
CA ASN A 228 22.57 -12.91 12.12
C ASN A 228 22.39 -12.70 13.65
N CYS A 229 22.11 -11.48 14.10
CA CYS A 229 21.86 -11.16 15.51
C CYS A 229 20.37 -11.04 15.85
N HIS A 230 19.48 -11.17 14.86
CA HIS A 230 18.02 -11.04 14.98
C HIS A 230 17.32 -12.29 14.45
#